data_AF-A0A1G7ZUF1-F1
#
_entry.id   AF-A0A1G7ZUF1-F1
#
_cell.length_a   1.000
_cell.length_b   1.000
_cell.length_c   1.000
_cell.angle_alpha   90.00
_cell.angle_beta   90.00
_cell.angle_gamma   90.00
#
_symmetry.space_group_name_H-M   'P 1'
#
loop_
_entity.id
_entity.type
_entity.pdbx_description
1 polymer ?
#
loop_
_entity_poly.entity_id
_entity_poly.type
_entity_poly.pdbx_seq_one_letter_code
_entity_poly.pdbx_strand_id
1 'polypeptide(L)'
;MTRFRALRRSVSRCLAAAFAVGVATFGLTALDVAGRAAQAHAASVPNGTITRSEVLARAQNWVDRNVRYNKTRASGTLITDVEGDNRYGPDCSGLVSMAWHITANAGKGGNSTADFFNYSSLVRLGSMHDLLPGDAILRDGHMELFARWKDAGDHTKGAWTYSLNGTGSPDSNGWENDWAKGPTANSHSQRGDESWSSMTGSYIPVRYARIVNDSPPVQGTASVYGVLADGRLTYTAIDAATGQRTHGAVTSTATLGFTPKAMATLNFNTILVTEDSPEGRLYRIDVITNRDSLVFSPPVLLGTGYTHELLAYDGNSHLFGIAGGVLRRYTVNAAKPALANISAGELIGGGFTLKTLTATASNWLLGTTQSGQLISYRINGVESFTRYQLRDTTWQVFDYLMSPGGVYYGHRPEGSMHRYLDANPHDGNGADVAGLGTVDAGGWTQTLLSTQPATVS
;
A
#
# COMPACT_ATOMS: atom_id res chain seq x y z
N MET A 1 34.75 -23.63 67.76
CA MET A 1 35.78 -23.72 66.71
C MET A 1 35.46 -22.65 65.66
N THR A 2 36.42 -21.74 65.42
CA THR A 2 36.60 -20.86 64.23
C THR A 2 35.37 -20.07 63.73
N ARG A 3 35.11 -18.79 64.03
CA ARG A 3 35.89 -17.53 64.16
C ARG A 3 36.46 -16.96 62.83
N PHE A 4 35.99 -15.72 62.52
CA PHE A 4 36.53 -14.66 61.64
C PHE A 4 36.26 -14.79 60.11
N ARG A 5 35.92 -13.73 59.36
CA ARG A 5 36.10 -12.26 59.54
C ARG A 5 35.12 -11.47 58.66
N ALA A 6 34.71 -10.31 59.17
CA ALA A 6 33.84 -9.32 58.54
C ALA A 6 34.63 -8.22 57.78
N LEU A 7 33.94 -7.46 56.93
CA LEU A 7 34.15 -6.00 56.77
C LEU A 7 32.84 -5.38 56.21
N ARG A 8 32.00 -4.70 57.02
CA ARG A 8 32.01 -3.25 57.37
C ARG A 8 31.96 -2.36 56.10
N ARG A 9 30.97 -1.49 55.88
CA ARG A 9 30.51 -0.38 56.74
C ARG A 9 29.13 0.15 56.29
N SER A 10 28.31 0.53 57.27
CA SER A 10 27.12 1.39 57.15
C SER A 10 27.43 2.79 57.67
N VAL A 11 26.87 3.84 57.03
CA VAL A 11 26.57 5.17 57.60
C VAL A 11 25.36 5.69 56.79
N SER A 12 24.11 5.68 57.28
CA SER A 12 23.43 6.47 58.32
C SER A 12 23.15 7.95 57.99
N ARG A 13 21.85 8.18 57.70
CA ARG A 13 20.96 9.26 58.17
C ARG A 13 21.12 10.69 57.63
N CYS A 14 20.05 11.19 57.03
CA CYS A 14 19.32 12.38 57.52
C CYS A 14 17.83 12.30 57.11
N LEU A 15 16.93 12.46 58.10
CA LEU A 15 15.50 12.72 57.95
C LEU A 15 15.28 14.22 57.70
N ALA A 16 14.31 14.58 56.86
CA ALA A 16 13.23 15.52 57.20
C ALA A 16 12.20 15.59 56.06
N ALA A 17 10.94 15.75 56.46
CA ALA A 17 9.73 15.66 55.66
C ALA A 17 9.43 16.93 54.83
N ALA A 18 8.64 16.79 53.75
CA ALA A 18 7.29 17.33 53.64
C ALA A 18 6.73 17.22 52.20
N PHE A 19 5.41 17.07 52.12
CA PHE A 19 4.55 16.97 50.94
C PHE A 19 4.78 18.05 49.86
N ALA A 20 4.69 17.67 48.57
CA ALA A 20 3.71 18.23 47.62
C ALA A 20 3.83 17.63 46.19
N VAL A 21 2.65 17.47 45.59
CA VAL A 21 2.26 17.12 44.22
C VAL A 21 3.16 17.68 43.10
N GLY A 22 3.38 16.90 42.02
CA GLY A 22 3.52 17.47 40.67
C GLY A 22 4.54 16.83 39.73
N VAL A 23 4.02 16.06 38.76
CA VAL A 23 4.42 15.98 37.34
C VAL A 23 5.89 15.69 36.94
N ALA A 24 6.02 14.55 36.24
CA ALA A 24 6.93 14.21 35.14
C ALA A 24 8.45 14.36 35.32
N THR A 25 9.16 13.25 35.18
CA THR A 25 10.14 13.01 34.10
C THR A 25 10.77 11.63 34.30
N PHE A 26 10.31 10.65 33.51
CA PHE A 26 11.16 9.50 33.18
C PHE A 26 11.47 9.59 31.70
N GLY A 27 12.67 10.09 31.41
CA GLY A 27 13.26 10.06 30.08
C GLY A 27 13.45 8.61 29.66
N LEU A 28 12.64 8.16 28.71
CA LEU A 28 13.03 7.08 27.83
C LEU A 28 13.85 7.70 26.70
N THR A 29 15.13 7.35 26.68
CA THR A 29 16.00 7.50 25.53
C THR A 29 15.34 6.81 24.33
N ALA A 30 14.82 7.59 23.40
CA ALA A 30 14.48 7.13 22.07
C ALA A 30 15.77 6.61 21.42
N LEU A 31 15.92 5.29 21.39
CA LEU A 31 16.83 4.67 20.44
C LEU A 31 16.24 4.94 19.06
N ASP A 32 16.98 5.69 18.26
CA ASP A 32 16.71 6.00 16.86
C ASP A 32 16.48 4.70 16.07
N VAL A 33 15.22 4.26 16.01
CA VAL A 33 14.71 3.53 14.86
C VAL A 33 14.48 4.58 13.77
N ALA A 34 15.59 5.12 13.25
CA ALA A 34 15.57 5.72 11.93
C ALA A 34 15.17 4.58 10.99
N GLY A 35 13.90 4.61 10.57
CA GLY A 35 13.34 3.64 9.65
C GLY A 35 14.29 3.48 8.47
N ARG A 36 14.85 2.27 8.33
CA ARG A 36 15.17 1.79 7.00
C ARG A 36 13.85 1.79 6.26
N ALA A 37 13.60 2.83 5.47
CA ALA A 37 12.62 2.76 4.41
C ALA A 37 12.88 1.43 3.70
N ALA A 38 11.86 0.56 3.67
CA ALA A 38 11.92 -0.62 2.83
C ALA A 38 12.39 -0.14 1.46
N GLN A 39 13.48 -0.71 0.94
CA GLN A 39 13.91 -0.39 -0.43
C GLN A 39 12.71 -0.61 -1.32
N ALA A 40 12.20 0.47 -1.93
CA ALA A 40 11.19 0.35 -2.95
C ALA A 40 11.78 -0.58 -4.01
N HIS A 41 11.19 -1.78 -4.14
CA HIS A 41 11.51 -2.65 -5.26
C HIS A 41 11.29 -1.85 -6.54
N ALA A 42 12.24 -1.91 -7.47
CA ALA A 42 12.06 -1.44 -8.82
C ALA A 42 10.79 -2.06 -9.42
N ALA A 43 9.70 -1.29 -9.44
CA ALA A 43 8.39 -1.75 -9.85
C ALA A 43 8.02 -1.21 -11.23
N SER A 44 8.54 -0.03 -11.60
CA SER A 44 8.34 0.50 -12.94
C SER A 44 9.07 -0.33 -14.00
N VAL A 45 8.49 -0.40 -15.19
CA VAL A 45 9.15 -0.90 -16.39
C VAL A 45 9.81 0.24 -17.15
N PRO A 46 10.81 -0.01 -18.03
CA PRO A 46 11.46 1.03 -18.82
C PRO A 46 10.48 1.92 -19.60
N ASN A 47 10.61 3.24 -19.41
CA ASN A 47 9.69 4.27 -19.91
C ASN A 47 8.24 4.10 -19.41
N GLY A 48 7.98 3.31 -18.39
CA GLY A 48 6.65 3.17 -17.80
C GLY A 48 6.27 4.36 -16.92
N THR A 49 5.12 4.23 -16.27
CA THR A 49 4.78 5.04 -15.11
C THR A 49 5.73 4.70 -13.95
N ILE A 50 6.15 5.71 -13.19
CA ILE A 50 7.07 5.55 -12.06
C ILE A 50 6.62 6.44 -10.90
N THR A 51 6.71 5.95 -9.66
CA THR A 51 6.35 6.75 -8.48
C THR A 51 7.48 7.69 -8.06
N ARG A 52 7.15 8.75 -7.33
CA ARG A 52 8.16 9.67 -6.77
C ARG A 52 9.16 8.95 -5.86
N SER A 53 8.68 8.08 -4.97
CA SER A 53 9.59 7.32 -4.09
C SER A 53 10.54 6.42 -4.87
N GLU A 54 10.09 5.77 -5.95
CA GLU A 54 10.94 4.94 -6.79
C GLU A 54 12.01 5.78 -7.51
N VAL A 55 11.63 6.94 -8.05
CA VAL A 55 12.59 7.88 -8.67
C VAL A 55 13.72 8.24 -7.70
N LEU A 56 13.38 8.60 -6.45
CA LEU A 56 14.38 8.95 -5.43
C LEU A 56 15.20 7.72 -5.01
N ALA A 57 14.60 6.54 -4.89
CA ALA A 57 15.30 5.31 -4.53
C ALA A 57 16.34 4.92 -5.59
N ARG A 58 15.99 5.04 -6.87
CA ARG A 58 16.91 4.85 -8.01
C ARG A 58 18.08 5.82 -7.95
N ALA A 59 17.81 7.12 -7.72
CA ALA A 59 18.88 8.11 -7.57
C ALA A 59 19.79 7.83 -6.36
N GLN A 60 19.22 7.45 -5.22
CA GLN A 60 19.98 7.08 -4.03
C GLN A 60 20.85 5.84 -4.25
N ASN A 61 20.38 4.85 -5.03
CA ASN A 61 21.19 3.67 -5.39
C ASN A 61 22.51 4.07 -6.07
N TRP A 62 22.50 5.09 -6.94
CA TRP A 62 23.73 5.59 -7.59
C TRP A 62 24.69 6.27 -6.61
N VAL A 63 24.14 7.02 -5.64
CA VAL A 63 24.92 7.62 -4.55
C VAL A 63 25.58 6.52 -3.72
N ASP A 64 24.82 5.51 -3.32
CA ASP A 64 25.28 4.41 -2.46
C ASP A 64 26.35 3.54 -3.16
N ARG A 65 26.27 3.42 -4.49
CA ARG A 65 27.25 2.70 -5.33
C ARG A 65 28.49 3.53 -5.65
N ASN A 66 28.59 4.77 -5.18
CA ASN A 66 29.68 5.69 -5.49
C ASN A 66 29.91 5.80 -7.01
N VAL A 67 28.84 6.00 -7.79
CA VAL A 67 28.98 6.22 -9.24
C VAL A 67 29.80 7.48 -9.48
N ARG A 68 30.93 7.34 -10.19
CA ARG A 68 31.88 8.42 -10.50
C ARG A 68 31.51 9.09 -11.83
N TYR A 69 31.72 10.40 -11.96
CA TYR A 69 31.36 11.14 -13.17
C TYR A 69 32.21 10.74 -14.38
N ASN A 70 31.58 10.52 -15.54
CA ASN A 70 32.22 10.40 -16.84
C ASN A 70 31.27 10.82 -17.99
N LYS A 71 31.60 11.92 -18.67
CA LYS A 71 30.77 12.52 -19.73
C LYS A 71 30.88 11.83 -21.10
N THR A 72 31.81 10.90 -21.28
CA THR A 72 32.09 10.32 -22.63
C THR A 72 30.92 9.49 -23.16
N ARG A 73 30.13 8.88 -22.26
CA ARG A 73 29.04 7.93 -22.59
C ARG A 73 29.48 6.82 -23.55
N ALA A 74 30.76 6.47 -23.56
CA ALA A 74 31.23 5.31 -24.31
C ALA A 74 30.59 4.04 -23.74
N SER A 75 30.36 3.02 -24.58
CA SER A 75 29.69 1.78 -24.15
C SER A 75 30.37 1.13 -22.92
N GLY A 76 31.70 1.22 -22.83
CA GLY A 76 32.48 0.71 -21.71
C GLY A 76 32.37 1.52 -20.41
N THR A 77 31.87 2.76 -20.45
CA THR A 77 31.74 3.63 -19.27
C THR A 77 30.31 3.69 -18.73
N LEU A 78 29.33 3.13 -19.44
CA LEU A 78 27.93 3.12 -18.99
C LEU A 78 27.73 2.23 -17.76
N ILE A 79 26.90 2.70 -16.83
CA ILE A 79 26.60 2.06 -15.54
C ILE A 79 25.21 1.45 -15.58
N THR A 80 25.02 0.29 -14.97
CA THR A 80 23.71 -0.36 -14.87
C THR A 80 22.79 0.32 -13.87
N ASP A 81 21.48 0.22 -14.04
CA ASP A 81 20.48 0.51 -13.00
C ASP A 81 20.53 -0.52 -11.84
N VAL A 82 19.55 -0.45 -10.93
CA VAL A 82 19.49 -1.31 -9.74
C VAL A 82 19.11 -2.76 -10.09
N GLU A 83 18.38 -2.94 -11.18
CA GLU A 83 17.95 -4.24 -11.73
C GLU A 83 19.07 -4.91 -12.52
N GLY A 84 19.92 -4.12 -13.19
CA GLY A 84 21.01 -4.62 -14.02
C GLY A 84 20.69 -4.70 -15.51
N ASP A 85 19.45 -4.39 -15.90
CA ASP A 85 18.92 -4.62 -17.25
C ASP A 85 19.23 -3.45 -18.21
N ASN A 86 19.31 -2.22 -17.70
CA ASN A 86 19.56 -1.03 -18.52
C ASN A 86 20.85 -0.33 -18.13
N ARG A 87 21.47 0.35 -19.10
CA ARG A 87 22.74 1.06 -18.93
C ARG A 87 22.58 2.54 -19.21
N TYR A 88 23.23 3.35 -18.38
CA TYR A 88 23.09 4.81 -18.36
C TYR A 88 24.45 5.51 -18.33
N GLY A 89 24.50 6.73 -18.86
CA GLY A 89 25.69 7.56 -18.80
C GLY A 89 25.94 8.00 -17.35
N PRO A 90 27.14 7.85 -16.81
CA PRO A 90 27.46 8.34 -15.46
C PRO A 90 27.71 9.86 -15.48
N ASP A 91 26.74 10.64 -15.94
CA ASP A 91 26.74 12.10 -15.95
C ASP A 91 25.42 12.66 -15.41
N CYS A 92 25.29 13.99 -15.36
CA CYS A 92 24.11 14.67 -14.80
C CYS A 92 22.80 14.19 -15.42
N SER A 93 22.70 14.24 -16.75
CA SER A 93 21.49 13.84 -17.47
C SER A 93 21.26 12.32 -17.50
N GLY A 94 22.32 11.52 -17.41
CA GLY A 94 22.22 10.06 -17.31
C GLY A 94 21.74 9.60 -15.94
N LEU A 95 22.14 10.29 -14.85
CA LEU A 95 21.57 10.10 -13.51
C LEU A 95 20.06 10.34 -13.52
N VAL A 96 19.61 11.46 -14.11
CA VAL A 96 18.17 11.78 -14.19
C VAL A 96 17.44 10.80 -15.11
N SER A 97 18.02 10.41 -16.25
CA SER A 97 17.45 9.39 -17.14
C SER A 97 17.27 8.05 -16.41
N MET A 98 18.25 7.66 -15.61
CA MET A 98 18.21 6.44 -14.80
C MET A 98 17.15 6.55 -13.70
N ALA A 99 17.11 7.66 -12.97
CA ALA A 99 16.14 7.87 -11.90
C ALA A 99 14.69 7.87 -12.43
N TRP A 100 14.46 8.39 -13.63
CA TRP A 100 13.15 8.37 -14.31
C TRP A 100 12.89 7.09 -15.12
N HIS A 101 13.80 6.11 -15.08
CA HIS A 101 13.73 4.84 -15.80
C HIS A 101 13.52 5.02 -17.33
N ILE A 102 14.14 6.05 -17.91
CA ILE A 102 14.04 6.39 -19.34
C ILE A 102 15.10 5.63 -20.13
N THR A 103 14.71 4.80 -21.08
CA THR A 103 15.66 4.11 -22.00
C THR A 103 15.69 4.70 -23.40
N ALA A 104 15.10 5.88 -23.59
CA ALA A 104 15.37 6.69 -24.78
C ALA A 104 16.88 6.86 -24.95
N ASN A 105 17.39 6.70 -26.18
CA ASN A 105 18.82 6.72 -26.46
C ASN A 105 19.63 5.67 -25.65
N ALA A 106 19.10 4.47 -25.40
CA ALA A 106 19.76 3.41 -24.62
C ALA A 106 21.22 3.12 -25.05
N GLY A 107 21.52 3.15 -26.35
CA GLY A 107 22.88 2.97 -26.86
C GLY A 107 23.86 4.10 -26.47
N LYS A 108 23.36 5.21 -25.95
CA LYS A 108 24.11 6.38 -25.43
C LYS A 108 23.87 6.61 -23.93
N GLY A 109 23.23 5.66 -23.25
CA GLY A 109 23.01 5.73 -21.81
C GLY A 109 21.94 6.72 -21.35
N GLY A 110 20.86 6.91 -22.11
CA GLY A 110 19.77 7.82 -21.75
C GLY A 110 19.81 9.15 -22.50
N ASN A 111 18.88 10.05 -22.20
CA ASN A 111 18.85 11.39 -22.78
C ASN A 111 20.03 12.24 -22.28
N SER A 112 20.57 13.07 -23.16
CA SER A 112 21.44 14.19 -22.80
C SER A 112 20.61 15.39 -22.35
N THR A 113 21.25 16.41 -21.78
CA THR A 113 20.59 17.69 -21.47
C THR A 113 19.97 18.35 -22.71
N ALA A 114 20.60 18.21 -23.87
CA ALA A 114 20.07 18.73 -25.14
C ALA A 114 18.84 17.94 -25.62
N ASP A 115 18.84 16.61 -25.46
CA ASP A 115 17.69 15.77 -25.80
C ASP A 115 16.47 16.13 -24.93
N PHE A 116 16.69 16.43 -23.64
CA PHE A 116 15.61 16.78 -22.72
C PHE A 116 14.83 18.02 -23.16
N PHE A 117 15.46 19.05 -23.73
CA PHE A 117 14.75 20.24 -24.21
C PHE A 117 13.69 19.95 -25.28
N ASN A 118 13.84 18.84 -26.02
CA ASN A 118 12.91 18.42 -27.07
C ASN A 118 12.19 17.11 -26.72
N TYR A 119 12.32 16.63 -25.49
CA TYR A 119 11.76 15.35 -25.10
C TYR A 119 10.25 15.47 -24.87
N SER A 120 9.45 14.76 -25.67
CA SER A 120 7.99 14.87 -25.67
C SER A 120 7.32 14.49 -24.35
N SER A 121 7.99 13.70 -23.52
CA SER A 121 7.51 13.32 -22.18
C SER A 121 8.09 14.19 -21.07
N LEU A 122 8.72 15.32 -21.40
CA LEU A 122 9.14 16.33 -20.42
C LEU A 122 8.08 17.44 -20.31
N VAL A 123 7.64 17.71 -19.09
CA VAL A 123 6.70 18.77 -18.76
C VAL A 123 7.47 19.90 -18.09
N ARG A 124 7.37 21.13 -18.62
CA ARG A 124 7.89 22.32 -17.94
C ARG A 124 6.89 22.78 -16.88
N LEU A 125 7.36 22.97 -15.64
CA LEU A 125 6.54 23.48 -14.55
C LEU A 125 6.41 25.01 -14.64
N GLY A 126 5.33 25.56 -14.07
CA GLY A 126 5.04 26.99 -14.13
C GLY A 126 5.96 27.83 -13.25
N SER A 127 6.41 27.26 -12.13
CA SER A 127 7.23 27.93 -11.14
C SER A 127 8.25 26.99 -10.51
N MET A 128 9.37 27.55 -10.04
CA MET A 128 10.34 26.80 -9.24
C MET A 128 9.72 26.31 -7.93
N HIS A 129 8.71 27.01 -7.41
CA HIS A 129 7.95 26.60 -6.23
C HIS A 129 7.12 25.32 -6.45
N ASP A 130 6.85 24.94 -7.69
CA ASP A 130 6.01 23.77 -8.03
C ASP A 130 6.78 22.45 -8.01
N LEU A 131 8.10 22.50 -7.76
CA LEU A 131 8.93 21.31 -7.66
C LEU A 131 8.46 20.40 -6.53
N LEU A 132 8.23 19.15 -6.89
CA LEU A 132 7.96 18.04 -5.99
C LEU A 132 9.10 17.01 -6.08
N PRO A 133 9.36 16.21 -5.03
CA PRO A 133 10.42 15.21 -5.02
C PRO A 133 10.38 14.29 -6.26
N GLY A 134 11.50 14.17 -6.97
CA GLY A 134 11.61 13.41 -8.23
C GLY A 134 11.39 14.25 -9.50
N ASP A 135 10.96 15.51 -9.38
CA ASP A 135 11.09 16.49 -10.46
C ASP A 135 12.58 16.87 -10.65
N ALA A 136 12.91 17.73 -11.62
CA ALA A 136 14.29 18.14 -11.89
C ALA A 136 14.39 19.61 -12.26
N ILE A 137 15.59 20.16 -12.12
CA ILE A 137 15.98 21.47 -12.65
C ILE A 137 16.88 21.28 -13.86
N LEU A 138 16.55 21.93 -14.98
CA LEU A 138 17.26 21.77 -16.25
C LEU A 138 17.76 23.11 -16.77
N ARG A 139 19.00 23.13 -17.28
CA ARG A 139 19.55 24.24 -18.06
C ARG A 139 20.42 23.68 -19.19
N ASP A 140 20.89 24.56 -20.06
CA ASP A 140 21.84 24.12 -21.08
C ASP A 140 23.10 23.53 -20.44
N GLY A 141 23.47 22.34 -20.89
CA GLY A 141 24.62 21.58 -20.39
C GLY A 141 24.53 21.01 -18.96
N HIS A 142 23.46 21.22 -18.19
CA HIS A 142 23.36 20.67 -16.83
C HIS A 142 21.93 20.39 -16.34
N MET A 143 21.78 19.39 -15.46
CA MET A 143 20.51 19.02 -14.85
C MET A 143 20.72 18.37 -13.49
N GLU A 144 19.82 18.62 -12.54
CA GLU A 144 19.84 17.94 -11.24
C GLU A 144 18.44 17.47 -10.86
N LEU A 145 18.35 16.32 -10.18
CA LEU A 145 17.09 15.77 -9.69
C LEU A 145 16.75 16.41 -8.35
N PHE A 146 15.56 17.00 -8.24
CA PHE A 146 15.09 17.63 -7.02
C PHE A 146 14.68 16.57 -5.98
N ALA A 147 15.32 16.58 -4.81
CA ALA A 147 14.97 15.67 -3.72
C ALA A 147 13.92 16.29 -2.79
N ARG A 148 14.17 17.50 -2.28
CA ARG A 148 13.27 18.26 -1.41
C ARG A 148 13.80 19.68 -1.17
N TRP A 149 12.94 20.57 -0.69
CA TRP A 149 13.35 21.86 -0.16
C TRP A 149 14.20 21.71 1.11
N LYS A 150 15.17 22.61 1.30
CA LYS A 150 15.91 22.74 2.57
C LYS A 150 14.98 23.16 3.70
N ASP A 151 14.00 24.00 3.38
CA ASP A 151 12.91 24.41 4.24
C ASP A 151 11.60 24.39 3.41
N ALA A 152 10.62 23.61 3.84
CA ALA A 152 9.35 23.45 3.12
C ALA A 152 8.42 24.66 3.25
N GLY A 153 8.61 25.52 4.26
CA GLY A 153 7.87 26.77 4.42
C GLY A 153 8.56 27.97 3.78
N ASP A 154 9.87 27.88 3.54
CA ASP A 154 10.67 28.93 2.91
C ASP A 154 11.61 28.36 1.82
N HIS A 155 11.12 28.30 0.59
CA HIS A 155 11.89 27.79 -0.55
C HIS A 155 13.14 28.63 -0.87
N THR A 156 13.24 29.88 -0.35
CA THR A 156 14.41 30.73 -0.58
C THR A 156 15.68 30.19 0.07
N LYS A 157 15.56 29.20 0.98
CA LYS A 157 16.70 28.46 1.53
C LYS A 157 17.37 27.53 0.51
N GLY A 158 16.74 27.30 -0.65
CA GLY A 158 17.22 26.41 -1.70
C GLY A 158 16.79 24.96 -1.49
N ALA A 159 17.41 24.04 -2.23
CA ALA A 159 17.00 22.65 -2.30
C ALA A 159 18.16 21.69 -2.00
N TRP A 160 17.79 20.48 -1.57
CA TRP A 160 18.65 19.31 -1.66
C TRP A 160 18.37 18.58 -2.97
N THR A 161 19.42 18.14 -3.65
CA THR A 161 19.34 17.52 -4.98
C THR A 161 20.09 16.19 -5.02
N TYR A 162 19.78 15.37 -6.03
CA TYR A 162 20.72 14.37 -6.51
C TYR A 162 21.45 14.92 -7.72
N SER A 163 22.78 14.85 -7.69
CA SER A 163 23.63 15.54 -8.67
C SER A 163 24.90 14.77 -8.98
N LEU A 164 25.36 14.94 -10.22
CA LEU A 164 26.57 14.33 -10.77
C LEU A 164 27.12 15.30 -11.82
N ASN A 165 27.99 16.21 -11.40
CA ASN A 165 28.21 17.50 -12.07
C ASN A 165 29.52 17.51 -12.88
N GLY A 166 30.48 16.71 -12.43
CA GLY A 166 31.84 16.77 -12.91
C GLY A 166 32.62 17.91 -12.26
N THR A 167 33.92 17.85 -12.46
CA THR A 167 34.95 18.81 -12.04
C THR A 167 35.49 19.64 -13.20
N GLY A 168 35.25 19.21 -14.45
CA GLY A 168 35.91 19.73 -15.66
C GLY A 168 37.35 19.23 -15.85
N SER A 169 37.80 18.27 -15.04
CA SER A 169 39.18 17.76 -15.03
C SER A 169 39.21 16.23 -15.13
N PRO A 170 38.96 15.65 -16.33
CA PRO A 170 38.96 14.21 -16.52
C PRO A 170 40.36 13.60 -16.57
N ASP A 171 40.48 12.35 -16.11
CA ASP A 171 41.63 11.50 -16.39
C ASP A 171 41.64 11.01 -17.86
N SER A 172 42.66 10.24 -18.24
CA SER A 172 42.83 9.76 -19.62
C SER A 172 41.67 8.88 -20.13
N ASN A 173 40.84 8.37 -19.22
CA ASN A 173 39.68 7.53 -19.54
C ASN A 173 38.35 8.31 -19.38
N GLY A 174 38.41 9.63 -19.18
CA GLY A 174 37.24 10.50 -19.07
C GLY A 174 36.59 10.53 -17.70
N TRP A 175 37.15 9.87 -16.67
CA TRP A 175 36.58 9.88 -15.33
C TRP A 175 37.05 11.10 -14.54
N GLU A 176 36.15 11.67 -13.77
CA GLU A 176 36.39 12.87 -12.97
C GLU A 176 36.24 12.56 -11.48
N ASN A 177 36.96 13.26 -10.60
CA ASN A 177 36.86 13.06 -9.15
C ASN A 177 35.60 13.76 -8.58
N ASP A 178 34.45 13.43 -9.14
CA ASP A 178 33.11 13.80 -8.67
C ASP A 178 32.26 12.53 -8.61
N TRP A 179 31.62 12.28 -7.46
CA TRP A 179 30.77 11.12 -7.26
C TRP A 179 29.31 11.54 -7.17
N ALA A 180 28.40 10.62 -7.43
CA ALA A 180 26.98 10.85 -7.28
C ALA A 180 26.70 11.35 -5.86
N LYS A 181 25.97 12.46 -5.79
CA LYS A 181 25.62 13.16 -4.56
C LYS A 181 24.11 13.06 -4.34
N GLY A 182 23.72 13.09 -3.07
CA GLY A 182 22.32 13.15 -2.66
C GLY A 182 22.09 14.17 -1.55
N PRO A 183 20.87 14.19 -0.96
CA PRO A 183 20.52 15.10 0.13
C PRO A 183 21.34 14.86 1.41
N THR A 184 21.89 13.66 1.55
CA THR A 184 22.85 13.29 2.60
C THR A 184 24.25 13.18 1.99
N ALA A 185 25.28 13.45 2.79
CA ALA A 185 26.65 13.32 2.31
C ALA A 185 26.95 11.87 1.88
N ASN A 186 27.58 11.70 0.72
CA ASN A 186 28.05 10.41 0.25
C ASN A 186 29.34 9.97 1.00
N SER A 187 29.91 8.82 0.65
CA SER A 187 31.13 8.29 1.28
C SER A 187 32.37 9.17 1.10
N HIS A 188 32.33 10.13 0.16
CA HIS A 188 33.36 11.13 -0.10
C HIS A 188 33.07 12.48 0.58
N SER A 189 32.12 12.53 1.52
CA SER A 189 31.68 13.74 2.21
C SER A 189 31.09 14.82 1.28
N GLN A 190 30.67 14.45 0.07
CA GLN A 190 30.05 15.35 -0.89
C GLN A 190 28.53 15.31 -0.75
N ARG A 191 27.85 16.44 -0.94
CA ARG A 191 26.40 16.56 -0.83
C ARG A 191 25.84 17.28 -2.06
N GLY A 192 24.63 16.91 -2.47
CA GLY A 192 23.91 17.51 -3.58
C GLY A 192 22.98 18.59 -3.03
N ASP A 193 23.24 19.84 -3.41
CA ASP A 193 22.45 20.96 -2.97
C ASP A 193 22.52 22.13 -3.95
N GLU A 194 21.46 22.92 -3.94
CA GLU A 194 21.36 24.12 -4.77
C GLU A 194 20.85 25.29 -3.93
N SER A 195 21.31 26.49 -4.27
CA SER A 195 20.82 27.74 -3.69
C SER A 195 19.62 28.26 -4.48
N TRP A 196 18.74 29.03 -3.83
CA TRP A 196 17.60 29.65 -4.51
C TRP A 196 18.01 30.52 -5.70
N SER A 197 19.10 31.30 -5.56
CA SER A 197 19.63 32.14 -6.64
C SER A 197 20.16 31.32 -7.82
N SER A 198 20.80 30.17 -7.56
CA SER A 198 21.26 29.26 -8.62
C SER A 198 20.07 28.68 -9.39
N MET A 199 19.09 28.14 -8.67
CA MET A 199 17.88 27.55 -9.24
C MET A 199 17.11 28.56 -10.09
N THR A 200 16.78 29.73 -9.55
CA THR A 200 15.95 30.72 -10.24
C THR A 200 16.67 31.53 -11.30
N GLY A 201 18.00 31.63 -11.25
CA GLY A 201 18.78 32.42 -12.20
C GLY A 201 19.12 31.71 -13.51
N SER A 202 19.11 30.38 -13.54
CA SER A 202 19.65 29.64 -14.69
C SER A 202 18.89 28.37 -15.08
N TYR A 203 18.02 27.84 -14.21
CA TYR A 203 17.30 26.61 -14.51
C TYR A 203 15.83 26.84 -14.80
N ILE A 204 15.25 25.94 -15.60
CA ILE A 204 13.83 25.72 -15.69
C ILE A 204 13.42 24.50 -14.85
N PRO A 205 12.32 24.57 -14.09
CA PRO A 205 11.78 23.41 -13.39
C PRO A 205 11.04 22.50 -14.38
N VAL A 206 11.33 21.20 -14.33
CA VAL A 206 10.78 20.21 -15.26
C VAL A 206 10.38 18.93 -14.53
N ARG A 207 9.42 18.20 -15.10
CA ARG A 207 8.90 16.93 -14.60
C ARG A 207 8.84 15.92 -15.74
N TYR A 208 9.17 14.67 -15.46
CA TYR A 208 8.86 13.58 -16.38
C TYR A 208 7.35 13.28 -16.34
N ALA A 209 6.69 13.31 -17.49
CA ALA A 209 5.24 13.20 -17.62
C ALA A 209 4.64 11.91 -17.03
N ARG A 210 5.46 10.86 -16.90
CA ARG A 210 5.04 9.55 -16.36
C ARG A 210 5.34 9.39 -14.87
N ILE A 211 5.77 10.45 -14.18
CA ILE A 211 5.84 10.45 -12.71
C ILE A 211 4.43 10.56 -12.14
N VAL A 212 4.09 9.62 -11.26
CA VAL A 212 2.89 9.67 -10.42
C VAL A 212 3.29 9.85 -8.96
N ASN A 213 2.38 10.42 -8.17
CA ASN A 213 2.59 10.46 -6.72
C ASN A 213 2.50 9.04 -6.16
N ASP A 214 3.21 8.81 -5.06
CA ASP A 214 3.00 7.60 -4.27
C ASP A 214 1.55 7.54 -3.80
N SER A 215 0.96 6.34 -3.81
CA SER A 215 -0.31 6.15 -3.11
C SER A 215 -0.12 6.46 -1.63
N PRO A 216 -1.12 7.07 -0.97
CA PRO A 216 -1.04 7.32 0.46
C PRO A 216 -0.73 6.02 1.21
N PRO A 217 0.02 6.08 2.33
CA PRO A 217 0.31 4.89 3.09
C PRO A 217 -1.00 4.29 3.58
N VAL A 218 -1.10 2.96 3.44
CA VAL A 218 -2.25 2.18 3.90
C VAL A 218 -2.54 2.51 5.35
N GLN A 219 -3.77 2.85 5.66
CA GLN A 219 -4.21 3.22 7.01
C GLN A 219 -5.54 2.56 7.37
N GLY A 220 -5.79 2.43 8.67
CA GLY A 220 -7.05 1.91 9.19
C GLY A 220 -6.95 0.50 9.78
N THR A 221 -8.09 -0.03 10.18
CA THR A 221 -8.20 -1.33 10.84
C THR A 221 -9.15 -2.21 10.05
N ALA A 222 -8.65 -3.33 9.55
CA ALA A 222 -9.49 -4.35 8.94
C ALA A 222 -10.23 -5.11 10.04
N SER A 223 -11.52 -4.83 10.18
CA SER A 223 -12.45 -5.55 11.06
C SER A 223 -12.95 -6.81 10.37
N VAL A 224 -12.38 -7.97 10.72
CA VAL A 224 -12.71 -9.26 10.12
C VAL A 224 -13.71 -10.00 11.00
N TYR A 225 -14.88 -10.30 10.45
CA TYR A 225 -15.83 -11.24 11.03
C TYR A 225 -15.76 -12.59 10.30
N GLY A 226 -16.01 -13.67 11.03
CA GLY A 226 -16.12 -14.98 10.40
C GLY A 226 -16.91 -15.98 11.22
N VAL A 227 -17.25 -17.10 10.62
CA VAL A 227 -18.03 -18.16 11.25
C VAL A 227 -17.19 -19.43 11.35
N LEU A 228 -17.20 -20.09 12.50
CA LEU A 228 -16.58 -21.39 12.70
C LEU A 228 -17.49 -22.51 12.20
N ALA A 229 -16.94 -23.71 11.97
CA ALA A 229 -17.69 -24.88 11.52
C ALA A 229 -18.84 -25.28 12.47
N ASP A 230 -18.74 -24.94 13.76
CA ASP A 230 -19.80 -25.18 14.76
C ASP A 230 -20.85 -24.05 14.82
N GLY A 231 -20.76 -23.07 13.93
CA GLY A 231 -21.69 -21.95 13.83
C GLY A 231 -21.43 -20.81 14.80
N ARG A 232 -20.33 -20.81 15.58
CA ARG A 232 -19.95 -19.64 16.40
C ARG A 232 -19.36 -18.52 15.55
N LEU A 233 -19.66 -17.28 15.90
CA LEU A 233 -19.11 -16.09 15.26
C LEU A 233 -17.73 -15.78 15.84
N THR A 234 -16.85 -15.18 15.04
CA THR A 234 -15.52 -14.70 15.43
C THR A 234 -15.31 -13.27 14.95
N TYR A 235 -14.47 -12.52 15.67
CA TYR A 235 -14.00 -11.19 15.29
C TYR A 235 -12.49 -11.05 15.52
N THR A 236 -11.80 -10.47 14.54
CA THR A 236 -10.37 -10.14 14.59
C THR A 236 -10.15 -8.76 14.00
N ALA A 237 -9.30 -7.95 14.61
CA ALA A 237 -8.88 -6.66 14.07
C ALA A 237 -7.42 -6.75 13.60
N ILE A 238 -7.16 -6.27 12.39
CA ILE A 238 -5.83 -6.25 11.79
C ILE A 238 -5.46 -4.80 11.47
N ASP A 239 -4.28 -4.36 11.91
CA ASP A 239 -3.71 -3.09 11.46
C ASP A 239 -3.35 -3.19 9.97
N ALA A 240 -4.02 -2.38 9.15
CA ALA A 240 -3.91 -2.49 7.70
C ALA A 240 -2.58 -2.03 7.13
N ALA A 241 -1.77 -1.27 7.88
CA ALA A 241 -0.44 -0.87 7.46
C ALA A 241 0.57 -2.01 7.70
N THR A 242 0.51 -2.66 8.86
CA THR A 242 1.56 -3.57 9.35
C THR A 242 1.21 -5.05 9.21
N GLY A 243 -0.08 -5.38 9.18
CA GLY A 243 -0.58 -6.76 9.05
C GLY A 243 -0.65 -7.45 10.40
N GLN A 244 -0.38 -6.73 11.49
CA GLN A 244 -0.45 -7.25 12.83
C GLN A 244 -1.91 -7.35 13.29
N ARG A 245 -2.26 -8.49 13.92
CA ARG A 245 -3.50 -8.56 14.69
C ARG A 245 -3.37 -7.64 15.88
N THR A 246 -4.20 -6.61 15.92
CA THR A 246 -4.29 -5.71 17.07
C THR A 246 -5.31 -6.21 18.09
N HIS A 247 -6.20 -7.12 17.68
CA HIS A 247 -7.21 -7.71 18.54
C HIS A 247 -7.75 -9.03 17.99
N GLY A 248 -8.20 -9.92 18.89
CA GLY A 248 -8.84 -11.20 18.55
C GLY A 248 -7.86 -12.36 18.28
N ALA A 249 -8.35 -13.52 17.83
CA ALA A 249 -9.75 -13.80 17.53
C ALA A 249 -10.59 -13.95 18.80
N VAL A 250 -11.60 -13.08 18.97
CA VAL A 250 -12.63 -13.28 20.00
C VAL A 250 -13.76 -14.11 19.39
N THR A 251 -14.26 -15.08 20.14
CA THR A 251 -15.26 -16.06 19.67
C THR A 251 -16.51 -15.95 20.51
N SER A 252 -17.68 -16.01 19.88
CA SER A 252 -18.94 -16.03 20.60
C SER A 252 -19.15 -17.33 21.36
N THR A 253 -19.95 -17.31 22.42
CA THR A 253 -20.44 -18.55 23.05
C THR A 253 -21.66 -19.10 22.31
N ALA A 254 -22.54 -18.22 21.85
CA ALA A 254 -23.71 -18.57 21.06
C ALA A 254 -23.32 -18.99 19.63
N THR A 255 -24.05 -19.94 19.07
CA THR A 255 -24.02 -20.33 17.66
C THR A 255 -25.11 -19.60 16.88
N LEU A 256 -24.97 -19.47 15.56
CA LEU A 256 -26.01 -18.92 14.68
C LEU A 256 -27.31 -19.75 14.70
N GLY A 257 -27.23 -21.06 15.02
CA GLY A 257 -28.41 -21.93 15.09
C GLY A 257 -28.91 -22.44 13.74
N PHE A 258 -28.14 -22.19 12.67
CA PHE A 258 -28.36 -22.72 11.31
C PHE A 258 -27.00 -22.85 10.61
N THR A 259 -26.94 -23.62 9.52
CA THR A 259 -25.72 -23.74 8.68
C THR A 259 -25.62 -22.53 7.75
N PRO A 260 -24.61 -21.67 7.88
CA PRO A 260 -24.47 -20.50 7.03
C PRO A 260 -23.84 -20.88 5.68
N LYS A 261 -24.28 -20.23 4.60
CA LYS A 261 -23.81 -20.47 3.22
C LYS A 261 -22.92 -19.34 2.70
N ALA A 262 -23.31 -18.09 2.91
CA ALA A 262 -22.53 -16.90 2.55
C ALA A 262 -22.74 -15.78 3.58
N MET A 263 -21.79 -14.85 3.68
CA MET A 263 -21.86 -13.74 4.64
C MET A 263 -21.36 -12.41 4.07
N ALA A 264 -21.95 -11.30 4.51
CA ALA A 264 -21.48 -9.94 4.22
C ALA A 264 -21.59 -9.06 5.47
N THR A 265 -20.47 -8.47 5.89
CA THR A 265 -20.43 -7.49 6.97
C THR A 265 -20.87 -6.13 6.43
N LEU A 266 -21.88 -5.52 7.04
CA LEU A 266 -22.33 -4.17 6.66
C LEU A 266 -21.56 -3.10 7.40
N ASN A 267 -21.44 -3.28 8.71
CA ASN A 267 -20.76 -2.36 9.63
C ASN A 267 -20.37 -3.11 10.91
N PHE A 268 -19.87 -2.36 11.90
CA PHE A 268 -19.38 -2.94 13.15
C PHE A 268 -20.43 -3.74 13.95
N ASN A 269 -21.73 -3.55 13.72
CA ASN A 269 -22.79 -4.22 14.51
C ASN A 269 -23.82 -5.01 13.70
N THR A 270 -23.62 -5.15 12.38
CA THR A 270 -24.61 -5.74 11.49
C THR A 270 -23.93 -6.61 10.44
N ILE A 271 -24.32 -7.88 10.40
CA ILE A 271 -23.85 -8.88 9.41
C ILE A 271 -25.08 -9.51 8.76
N LEU A 272 -25.04 -9.71 7.44
CA LEU A 272 -26.04 -10.47 6.71
C LEU A 272 -25.50 -11.85 6.34
N VAL A 273 -26.30 -12.89 6.54
CA VAL A 273 -25.90 -14.29 6.34
C VAL A 273 -27.02 -15.05 5.63
N THR A 274 -26.69 -15.78 4.56
CA THR A 274 -27.61 -16.74 3.94
C THR A 274 -27.53 -18.09 4.63
N GLU A 275 -28.66 -18.76 4.82
CA GLU A 275 -28.72 -20.15 5.28
C GLU A 275 -28.46 -21.11 4.11
N ASP A 276 -27.76 -22.22 4.38
CA ASP A 276 -27.64 -23.33 3.44
C ASP A 276 -28.93 -24.17 3.44
N SER A 277 -29.98 -23.58 2.88
CA SER A 277 -31.30 -24.19 2.75
C SER A 277 -31.90 -23.95 1.36
N PRO A 278 -32.74 -24.87 0.83
CA PRO A 278 -33.41 -24.68 -0.45
C PRO A 278 -34.29 -23.43 -0.52
N GLU A 279 -34.82 -22.98 0.62
CA GLU A 279 -35.63 -21.76 0.72
C GLU A 279 -34.80 -20.48 0.55
N GLY A 280 -33.47 -20.55 0.68
CA GLY A 280 -32.57 -19.39 0.60
C GLY A 280 -32.92 -18.33 1.64
N ARG A 281 -32.86 -18.67 2.93
CA ARG A 281 -33.18 -17.72 3.99
C ARG A 281 -32.06 -16.70 4.19
N LEU A 282 -32.40 -15.42 4.35
CA LEU A 282 -31.47 -14.36 4.71
C LEU A 282 -31.70 -13.94 6.16
N TYR A 283 -30.64 -13.96 6.97
CA TYR A 283 -30.65 -13.53 8.36
C TYR A 283 -29.81 -12.27 8.56
N ARG A 284 -30.26 -11.41 9.46
CA ARG A 284 -29.46 -10.34 10.05
C ARG A 284 -28.93 -10.77 11.40
N ILE A 285 -27.64 -10.60 11.61
CA ILE A 285 -26.97 -10.84 12.89
C ILE A 285 -26.66 -9.48 13.51
N ASP A 286 -27.24 -9.23 14.67
CA ASP A 286 -27.05 -7.98 15.41
C ASP A 286 -25.96 -8.17 16.48
N VAL A 287 -24.73 -7.75 16.17
CA VAL A 287 -23.62 -7.80 17.12
C VAL A 287 -23.79 -6.73 18.19
N ILE A 288 -23.68 -7.12 19.45
CA ILE A 288 -23.81 -6.26 20.64
C ILE A 288 -22.43 -5.73 21.06
N THR A 289 -21.43 -6.61 21.10
CA THR A 289 -20.03 -6.27 21.38
C THR A 289 -19.11 -7.22 20.64
N ASN A 290 -17.95 -6.72 20.23
CA ASN A 290 -16.89 -7.42 19.53
C ASN A 290 -15.49 -7.10 20.10
N ARG A 291 -15.44 -6.49 21.29
CA ARG A 291 -14.19 -6.08 21.95
C ARG A 291 -13.73 -7.19 22.90
N ASP A 292 -14.01 -7.09 24.20
CA ASP A 292 -13.50 -8.09 25.15
C ASP A 292 -14.24 -9.45 25.07
N SER A 293 -15.40 -9.45 24.42
CA SER A 293 -16.17 -10.64 24.08
C SER A 293 -16.93 -10.40 22.77
N LEU A 294 -17.38 -11.48 22.15
CA LEU A 294 -18.25 -11.43 20.98
C LEU A 294 -19.64 -11.91 21.35
N VAL A 295 -20.60 -10.99 21.38
CA VAL A 295 -21.99 -11.27 21.75
C VAL A 295 -22.90 -10.69 20.66
N PHE A 296 -23.92 -11.44 20.28
CA PHE A 296 -24.94 -11.03 19.31
C PHE A 296 -26.33 -11.45 19.79
N SER A 297 -27.36 -10.70 19.36
CA SER A 297 -28.76 -11.07 19.59
C SER A 297 -29.15 -12.28 18.73
N PRO A 298 -30.20 -13.04 19.10
CA PRO A 298 -30.72 -14.11 18.25
C PRO A 298 -30.89 -13.66 16.79
N PRO A 299 -30.43 -14.45 15.78
CA PRO A 299 -30.51 -14.06 14.38
C PRO A 299 -31.94 -13.72 13.94
N VAL A 300 -32.07 -12.61 13.21
CA VAL A 300 -33.36 -12.12 12.72
C VAL A 300 -33.57 -12.57 11.27
N LEU A 301 -34.57 -13.41 11.02
CA LEU A 301 -34.95 -13.77 9.66
C LEU A 301 -35.49 -12.53 8.93
N LEU A 302 -34.85 -12.16 7.82
CA LEU A 302 -35.30 -11.08 6.96
C LEU A 302 -36.23 -11.58 5.85
N GLY A 303 -35.93 -12.72 5.22
CA GLY A 303 -36.76 -13.24 4.13
C GLY A 303 -36.21 -14.52 3.50
N THR A 304 -36.86 -14.99 2.44
CA THR A 304 -36.51 -16.18 1.65
C THR A 304 -36.16 -15.81 0.20
N GLY A 305 -35.64 -16.75 -0.58
CA GLY A 305 -35.23 -16.55 -1.98
C GLY A 305 -33.81 -16.02 -2.17
N TYR A 306 -33.03 -15.88 -1.09
CA TYR A 306 -31.62 -15.49 -1.08
C TYR A 306 -30.73 -16.73 -1.12
N THR A 307 -30.72 -17.44 -2.25
CA THR A 307 -30.01 -18.72 -2.43
C THR A 307 -28.50 -18.60 -2.65
N HIS A 308 -27.96 -17.38 -2.50
CA HIS A 308 -26.59 -17.00 -2.85
C HIS A 308 -25.52 -17.84 -2.14
N GLU A 309 -24.56 -18.34 -2.92
CA GLU A 309 -23.33 -18.98 -2.42
C GLU A 309 -22.22 -17.97 -2.11
N LEU A 310 -22.29 -16.76 -2.67
CA LEU A 310 -21.34 -15.68 -2.41
C LEU A 310 -22.10 -14.40 -2.11
N LEU A 311 -21.63 -13.62 -1.14
CA LEU A 311 -22.28 -12.39 -0.70
C LEU A 311 -21.22 -11.32 -0.42
N ALA A 312 -21.47 -10.09 -0.85
CA ALA A 312 -20.60 -8.94 -0.55
C ALA A 312 -21.42 -7.66 -0.41
N TYR A 313 -21.04 -6.79 0.53
CA TYR A 313 -21.62 -5.45 0.67
C TYR A 313 -20.58 -4.41 0.29
N ASP A 314 -20.99 -3.41 -0.49
CA ASP A 314 -20.08 -2.42 -1.08
C ASP A 314 -19.64 -1.30 -0.12
N GLY A 315 -20.14 -1.32 1.11
CA GLY A 315 -19.88 -0.30 2.12
C GLY A 315 -20.67 0.99 1.95
N ASN A 316 -21.59 1.04 1.00
CA ASN A 316 -22.39 2.22 0.71
C ASN A 316 -23.89 1.91 0.76
N SER A 317 -24.39 1.16 -0.23
CA SER A 317 -25.83 0.93 -0.36
C SER A 317 -26.19 -0.35 -1.09
N HIS A 318 -25.23 -1.18 -1.49
CA HIS A 318 -25.52 -2.35 -2.30
C HIS A 318 -24.98 -3.64 -1.70
N LEU A 319 -25.87 -4.61 -1.58
CA LEU A 319 -25.54 -6.01 -1.34
C LEU A 319 -25.52 -6.73 -2.69
N PHE A 320 -24.50 -7.53 -2.90
CA PHE A 320 -24.31 -8.34 -4.09
C PHE A 320 -24.34 -9.82 -3.71
N GLY A 321 -25.05 -10.61 -4.49
CA GLY A 321 -25.16 -12.05 -4.29
C GLY A 321 -24.95 -12.80 -5.60
N ILE A 322 -24.14 -13.87 -5.58
CA ILE A 322 -24.03 -14.80 -6.70
C ILE A 322 -24.72 -16.11 -6.33
N ALA A 323 -25.63 -16.55 -7.20
CA ALA A 323 -26.32 -17.83 -7.13
C ALA A 323 -26.28 -18.53 -8.49
N GLY A 324 -25.66 -19.71 -8.59
CA GLY A 324 -25.57 -20.47 -9.85
C GLY A 324 -24.92 -19.68 -11.00
N GLY A 325 -23.94 -18.82 -10.67
CA GLY A 325 -23.28 -17.93 -11.64
C GLY A 325 -24.10 -16.73 -12.10
N VAL A 326 -25.24 -16.46 -11.46
CA VAL A 326 -26.05 -15.25 -11.68
C VAL A 326 -25.76 -14.23 -10.58
N LEU A 327 -25.31 -13.03 -10.96
CA LEU A 327 -25.10 -11.92 -10.04
C LEU A 327 -26.38 -11.10 -9.90
N ARG A 328 -26.80 -10.88 -8.65
CA ARG A 328 -27.86 -9.94 -8.28
C ARG A 328 -27.34 -8.82 -7.39
N ARG A 329 -27.95 -7.64 -7.52
CA ARG A 329 -27.70 -6.48 -6.67
C ARG A 329 -28.97 -6.08 -5.93
N TYR A 330 -28.85 -5.78 -4.65
CA TYR A 330 -29.93 -5.33 -3.78
C TYR A 330 -29.55 -3.98 -3.19
N THR A 331 -30.44 -3.01 -3.25
CA THR A 331 -30.28 -1.76 -2.51
C THR A 331 -30.61 -1.99 -1.04
N VAL A 332 -29.69 -1.62 -0.16
CA VAL A 332 -29.82 -1.65 1.30
C VAL A 332 -29.78 -0.21 1.79
N ASN A 333 -30.91 0.30 2.27
CA ASN A 333 -31.07 1.72 2.63
C ASN A 333 -31.04 2.00 4.15
N ALA A 334 -30.59 1.03 4.95
CA ALA A 334 -30.47 1.16 6.39
C ALA A 334 -29.24 0.41 6.91
N ALA A 335 -28.54 0.99 7.88
CA ALA A 335 -27.36 0.38 8.50
C ALA A 335 -27.68 -0.93 9.24
N LYS A 336 -28.90 -1.05 9.78
CA LYS A 336 -29.44 -2.27 10.41
C LYS A 336 -30.78 -2.61 9.74
N PRO A 337 -30.75 -3.25 8.56
CA PRO A 337 -31.92 -3.32 7.68
C PRO A 337 -32.97 -4.29 8.23
N ALA A 338 -34.24 -3.92 8.15
CA ALA A 338 -35.35 -4.88 8.09
C ALA A 338 -35.58 -5.30 6.63
N LEU A 339 -36.48 -6.26 6.37
CA LEU A 339 -36.78 -6.70 5.00
C LEU A 339 -37.19 -5.53 4.09
N ALA A 340 -38.01 -4.60 4.58
CA ALA A 340 -38.46 -3.43 3.83
C ALA A 340 -37.32 -2.47 3.43
N ASN A 341 -36.12 -2.62 4.02
CA ASN A 341 -34.94 -1.83 3.69
C ASN A 341 -34.08 -2.47 2.59
N ILE A 342 -34.45 -3.66 2.12
CA ILE A 342 -33.74 -4.40 1.08
C ILE A 342 -34.65 -4.45 -0.14
N SER A 343 -34.18 -3.91 -1.27
CA SER A 343 -34.95 -3.93 -2.52
C SER A 343 -35.17 -5.35 -3.04
N ALA A 344 -36.06 -5.50 -4.03
CA ALA A 344 -36.00 -6.68 -4.89
C ALA A 344 -34.61 -6.76 -5.56
N GLY A 345 -34.07 -7.97 -5.68
CA GLY A 345 -32.73 -8.18 -6.24
C GLY A 345 -32.73 -7.97 -7.76
N GLU A 346 -32.06 -6.93 -8.23
CA GLU A 346 -31.86 -6.61 -9.64
C GLU A 346 -30.92 -7.63 -10.29
N LEU A 347 -31.23 -8.09 -11.50
CA LEU A 347 -30.35 -8.93 -12.29
C LEU A 347 -29.22 -8.08 -12.90
N ILE A 348 -27.97 -8.40 -12.54
CA ILE A 348 -26.80 -7.76 -13.14
C ILE A 348 -26.29 -8.57 -14.33
N GLY A 349 -26.42 -9.90 -14.28
CA GLY A 349 -26.09 -10.78 -15.41
C GLY A 349 -25.82 -12.22 -14.98
N GLY A 350 -25.56 -13.08 -15.97
CA GLY A 350 -25.14 -14.47 -15.78
C GLY A 350 -23.70 -14.73 -16.23
N GLY A 351 -23.20 -15.93 -15.95
CA GLY A 351 -21.86 -16.37 -16.37
C GLY A 351 -20.73 -15.94 -15.43
N PHE A 352 -21.05 -15.52 -14.20
CA PHE A 352 -20.06 -15.23 -13.17
C PHE A 352 -19.45 -16.54 -12.65
N THR A 353 -18.13 -16.69 -12.77
CA THR A 353 -17.37 -17.92 -12.43
C THR A 353 -16.48 -17.75 -11.21
N LEU A 354 -16.82 -16.79 -10.35
CA LEU A 354 -16.06 -16.47 -9.16
C LEU A 354 -16.19 -17.59 -8.10
N LYS A 355 -15.06 -17.93 -7.49
CA LYS A 355 -14.94 -18.80 -6.30
C LYS A 355 -15.06 -17.97 -5.01
N THR A 356 -14.63 -16.71 -5.04
CA THR A 356 -14.70 -15.76 -3.92
C THR A 356 -15.35 -14.46 -4.35
N LEU A 357 -15.95 -13.71 -3.43
CA LEU A 357 -16.55 -12.41 -3.73
C LEU A 357 -16.33 -11.43 -2.58
N THR A 358 -15.84 -10.25 -2.91
CA THR A 358 -15.79 -9.08 -2.02
C THR A 358 -16.06 -7.82 -2.83
N ALA A 359 -16.11 -6.67 -2.15
CA ALA A 359 -16.23 -5.36 -2.78
C ALA A 359 -15.08 -4.45 -2.34
N THR A 360 -14.55 -3.68 -3.26
CA THR A 360 -13.44 -2.73 -3.00
C THR A 360 -13.95 -1.30 -2.81
N ALA A 361 -15.08 -0.97 -3.43
CA ALA A 361 -15.86 0.24 -3.23
C ALA A 361 -17.26 0.08 -3.81
N SER A 362 -18.04 1.17 -3.82
CA SER A 362 -19.38 1.15 -4.40
C SER A 362 -19.38 0.71 -5.85
N ASN A 363 -20.15 -0.34 -6.13
CA ASN A 363 -20.24 -1.01 -7.44
C ASN A 363 -18.91 -1.58 -8.00
N TRP A 364 -17.89 -1.75 -7.17
CA TRP A 364 -16.65 -2.44 -7.53
C TRP A 364 -16.55 -3.75 -6.77
N LEU A 365 -16.58 -4.86 -7.51
CA LEU A 365 -16.46 -6.21 -6.97
C LEU A 365 -15.11 -6.80 -7.31
N LEU A 366 -14.62 -7.67 -6.45
CA LEU A 366 -13.36 -8.39 -6.63
C LEU A 366 -13.55 -9.85 -6.24
N GLY A 367 -12.94 -10.76 -6.97
CA GLY A 367 -12.99 -12.18 -6.65
C GLY A 367 -11.94 -12.98 -7.40
N THR A 368 -11.75 -14.21 -6.95
CA THR A 368 -10.87 -15.19 -7.60
C THR A 368 -11.69 -16.20 -8.40
N THR A 369 -11.10 -16.82 -9.42
CA THR A 369 -11.70 -17.94 -10.14
C THR A 369 -11.05 -19.26 -9.76
N GLN A 370 -11.72 -20.38 -10.06
CA GLN A 370 -11.15 -21.72 -9.90
C GLN A 370 -9.87 -21.92 -10.73
N SER A 371 -9.75 -21.24 -11.87
CA SER A 371 -8.57 -21.26 -12.74
C SER A 371 -7.41 -20.37 -12.24
N GLY A 372 -7.63 -19.59 -11.19
CA GLY A 372 -6.61 -18.80 -10.52
C GLY A 372 -6.50 -17.35 -10.95
N GLN A 373 -7.48 -16.83 -11.69
CA GLN A 373 -7.52 -15.43 -12.06
C GLN A 373 -7.95 -14.57 -10.88
N LEU A 374 -7.43 -13.35 -10.80
CA LEU A 374 -8.00 -12.27 -9.98
C LEU A 374 -8.82 -11.36 -10.88
N ILE A 375 -10.12 -11.27 -10.62
CA ILE A 375 -11.08 -10.56 -11.46
C ILE A 375 -11.71 -9.43 -10.67
N SER A 376 -11.77 -8.25 -11.30
CA SER A 376 -12.52 -7.10 -10.83
C SER A 376 -13.71 -6.83 -11.75
N TYR A 377 -14.85 -6.44 -11.19
CA TYR A 377 -16.02 -6.03 -11.94
C TYR A 377 -16.45 -4.63 -11.53
N ARG A 378 -16.70 -3.76 -12.51
CA ARG A 378 -17.44 -2.51 -12.31
C ARG A 378 -18.90 -2.72 -12.72
N ILE A 379 -19.81 -2.57 -11.78
CA ILE A 379 -21.25 -2.73 -12.04
C ILE A 379 -21.81 -1.39 -12.50
N ASN A 380 -22.24 -1.32 -13.76
CA ASN A 380 -22.74 -0.08 -14.36
C ASN A 380 -24.28 0.03 -14.23
N GLY A 381 -24.97 -1.09 -14.03
CA GLY A 381 -26.42 -1.15 -13.84
C GLY A 381 -27.00 -2.54 -14.10
N VAL A 382 -28.31 -2.60 -14.29
CA VAL A 382 -29.04 -3.81 -14.70
C VAL A 382 -28.47 -4.31 -16.03
N GLU A 383 -28.13 -5.60 -16.10
CA GLU A 383 -27.54 -6.25 -17.28
C GLU A 383 -26.29 -5.54 -17.84
N SER A 384 -25.60 -4.74 -17.02
CA SER A 384 -24.50 -3.89 -17.47
C SER A 384 -23.34 -3.91 -16.48
N PHE A 385 -22.24 -4.50 -16.89
CA PHE A 385 -21.01 -4.57 -16.11
C PHE A 385 -19.78 -4.59 -17.01
N THR A 386 -18.65 -4.16 -16.46
CA THR A 386 -17.34 -4.27 -17.08
C THR A 386 -16.50 -5.26 -16.28
N ARG A 387 -15.87 -6.23 -16.96
CA ARG A 387 -14.95 -7.21 -16.36
C ARG A 387 -13.51 -6.80 -16.63
N TYR A 388 -12.70 -6.81 -15.59
CA TYR A 388 -11.25 -6.63 -15.63
C TYR A 388 -10.56 -7.87 -15.10
N GLN A 389 -9.50 -8.30 -15.77
CA GLN A 389 -8.65 -9.39 -15.29
C GLN A 389 -7.35 -8.77 -14.79
N LEU A 390 -7.20 -8.72 -13.47
CA LEU A 390 -6.05 -8.09 -12.83
C LEU A 390 -4.83 -9.02 -12.85
N ARG A 391 -5.07 -10.33 -12.70
CA ARG A 391 -4.02 -11.36 -12.74
C ARG A 391 -4.51 -12.61 -13.46
N ASP A 392 -3.60 -13.26 -14.18
CA ASP A 392 -3.92 -14.41 -15.04
C ASP A 392 -4.02 -15.74 -14.29
N THR A 393 -3.18 -15.96 -13.28
CA THR A 393 -3.09 -17.21 -12.51
C THR A 393 -2.63 -16.93 -11.07
N THR A 394 -2.49 -17.99 -10.26
CA THR A 394 -1.97 -18.04 -8.86
C THR A 394 -2.93 -17.66 -7.75
N TRP A 395 -4.11 -17.11 -8.05
CA TRP A 395 -5.07 -16.69 -7.03
C TRP A 395 -6.05 -17.79 -6.58
N GLN A 396 -6.02 -18.98 -7.19
CA GLN A 396 -6.89 -20.11 -6.85
C GLN A 396 -6.61 -20.67 -5.44
N VAL A 397 -5.46 -20.30 -4.88
CA VAL A 397 -4.98 -20.72 -3.55
C VAL A 397 -5.84 -20.19 -2.40
N PHE A 398 -6.67 -19.18 -2.67
CA PHE A 398 -7.54 -18.59 -1.65
C PHE A 398 -8.93 -19.21 -1.67
N ASP A 399 -9.43 -19.58 -0.49
CA ASP A 399 -10.82 -20.00 -0.30
C ASP A 399 -11.72 -18.81 0.06
N TYR A 400 -11.13 -17.75 0.63
CA TYR A 400 -11.80 -16.46 0.82
C TYR A 400 -10.88 -15.32 0.42
N LEU A 401 -11.48 -14.30 -0.18
CA LEU A 401 -10.84 -13.02 -0.45
C LEU A 401 -11.73 -11.92 0.12
N MET A 402 -11.17 -11.02 0.92
CA MET A 402 -11.91 -9.95 1.57
C MET A 402 -11.22 -8.61 1.33
N SER A 403 -11.99 -7.52 1.33
CA SER A 403 -11.47 -6.17 1.22
C SER A 403 -12.25 -5.21 2.14
N PRO A 404 -11.57 -4.54 3.09
CA PRO A 404 -12.11 -3.37 3.80
C PRO A 404 -11.93 -2.04 3.03
N GLY A 405 -11.26 -2.06 1.87
CA GLY A 405 -10.92 -0.89 1.03
C GLY A 405 -9.45 -0.91 0.61
N GLY A 406 -9.17 -1.02 -0.70
CA GLY A 406 -7.82 -1.00 -1.32
C GLY A 406 -6.85 -2.15 -0.99
N VAL A 407 -7.01 -2.76 0.18
CA VAL A 407 -6.19 -3.88 0.67
C VAL A 407 -6.98 -5.16 0.60
N TYR A 408 -6.36 -6.22 0.06
CA TYR A 408 -6.98 -7.53 -0.07
C TYR A 408 -6.41 -8.50 0.95
N TYR A 409 -7.28 -9.25 1.60
CA TYR A 409 -6.93 -10.30 2.56
C TYR A 409 -7.34 -11.64 1.99
N GLY A 410 -6.36 -12.48 1.69
CA GLY A 410 -6.55 -13.82 1.12
C GLY A 410 -6.34 -14.89 2.19
N HIS A 411 -7.40 -15.64 2.49
CA HIS A 411 -7.35 -16.81 3.37
C HIS A 411 -7.15 -18.08 2.55
N ARG A 412 -6.22 -18.93 2.99
CA ARG A 412 -5.91 -20.21 2.33
C ARG A 412 -6.45 -21.40 3.12
N PRO A 413 -6.72 -22.56 2.48
CA PRO A 413 -7.27 -23.74 3.13
C PRO A 413 -6.47 -24.23 4.35
N GLU A 414 -5.14 -24.05 4.37
CA GLU A 414 -4.30 -24.41 5.52
C GLU A 414 -4.42 -23.47 6.73
N GLY A 415 -5.26 -22.43 6.64
CA GLY A 415 -5.56 -21.49 7.71
C GLY A 415 -4.62 -20.29 7.78
N SER A 416 -3.83 -20.03 6.74
CA SER A 416 -2.97 -18.85 6.63
C SER A 416 -3.73 -17.64 6.07
N MET A 417 -3.30 -16.43 6.43
CA MET A 417 -3.90 -15.17 5.96
C MET A 417 -2.83 -14.28 5.35
N HIS A 418 -3.02 -13.89 4.09
CA HIS A 418 -2.07 -13.10 3.30
C HIS A 418 -2.68 -11.77 2.92
N ARG A 419 -1.84 -10.75 2.71
CA ARG A 419 -2.28 -9.40 2.41
C ARG A 419 -1.67 -8.88 1.12
N TYR A 420 -2.46 -8.14 0.37
CA TYR A 420 -2.08 -7.49 -0.88
C TYR A 420 -2.60 -6.06 -0.88
N LEU A 421 -1.91 -5.16 -1.55
CA LEU A 421 -2.36 -3.80 -1.83
C LEU A 421 -2.61 -3.70 -3.32
N ASP A 422 -3.74 -3.14 -3.69
CA ASP A 422 -3.97 -2.57 -5.00
C ASP A 422 -3.94 -1.05 -4.83
N ALA A 423 -2.96 -0.40 -5.46
CA ALA A 423 -2.73 1.02 -5.25
C ALA A 423 -3.86 1.87 -5.86
N ASN A 424 -4.57 1.33 -6.85
CA ASN A 424 -5.71 1.94 -7.52
C ASN A 424 -6.76 0.88 -7.90
N PRO A 425 -7.53 0.35 -6.94
CA PRO A 425 -8.42 -0.81 -7.12
C PRO A 425 -9.60 -0.58 -8.09
N HIS A 426 -9.70 0.60 -8.69
CA HIS A 426 -10.83 1.07 -9.50
C HIS A 426 -10.41 1.51 -10.91
N ASP A 427 -9.22 1.16 -11.39
CA ASP A 427 -8.79 1.43 -12.77
C ASP A 427 -8.82 0.19 -13.68
N GLY A 428 -9.05 -0.99 -13.11
CA GLY A 428 -9.10 -2.25 -13.86
C GLY A 428 -7.71 -2.76 -14.28
N ASN A 429 -6.64 -2.23 -13.70
CA ASN A 429 -5.27 -2.64 -13.91
C ASN A 429 -4.77 -3.46 -12.71
N GLY A 430 -4.01 -4.52 -12.96
CA GLY A 430 -3.42 -5.34 -11.89
C GLY A 430 -1.93 -5.13 -11.68
N ALA A 431 -1.31 -4.19 -12.41
CA ALA A 431 0.13 -3.93 -12.36
C ALA A 431 0.60 -3.45 -10.98
N ASP A 432 -0.26 -2.74 -10.27
CA ASP A 432 -0.07 -2.17 -8.94
C ASP A 432 -0.64 -3.04 -7.81
N VAL A 433 -1.08 -4.27 -8.12
CA VAL A 433 -1.40 -5.27 -7.11
C VAL A 433 -0.11 -5.87 -6.56
N ALA A 434 0.31 -5.47 -5.37
CA ALA A 434 1.54 -5.91 -4.72
C ALA A 434 1.26 -6.73 -3.44
N GLY A 435 2.09 -7.74 -3.18
CA GLY A 435 2.03 -8.49 -1.92
C GLY A 435 2.58 -7.67 -0.75
N LEU A 436 1.83 -7.62 0.35
CA LEU A 436 2.23 -6.97 1.61
C LEU A 436 2.68 -7.98 2.68
N GLY A 437 2.81 -9.25 2.31
CA GLY A 437 3.22 -10.33 3.21
C GLY A 437 2.05 -11.03 3.90
N THR A 438 2.36 -11.75 4.97
CA THR A 438 1.44 -12.63 5.69
C THR A 438 1.01 -11.97 7.00
N VAL A 439 -0.30 -11.99 7.30
CA VAL A 439 -0.86 -11.62 8.61
C VAL A 439 -0.52 -12.72 9.62
N ASP A 440 -0.90 -13.96 9.32
CA ASP A 440 -0.49 -15.15 10.08
C ASP A 440 -0.24 -16.35 9.16
N ALA A 441 0.72 -17.19 9.52
CA ALA A 441 1.00 -18.44 8.80
C ALA A 441 -0.05 -19.54 9.05
N GLY A 442 -0.99 -19.33 9.98
CA GLY A 442 -2.00 -20.30 10.39
C GLY A 442 -3.00 -19.72 11.39
N GLY A 443 -3.92 -20.55 11.88
CA GLY A 443 -4.83 -20.20 12.98
C GLY A 443 -6.13 -19.50 12.56
N TRP A 444 -6.37 -19.32 11.26
CA TRP A 444 -7.67 -18.91 10.73
C TRP A 444 -8.49 -20.15 10.35
N THR A 445 -9.38 -20.58 11.22
CA THR A 445 -10.17 -21.83 11.08
C THR A 445 -11.63 -21.58 10.69
N GLN A 446 -11.97 -20.35 10.30
CA GLN A 446 -13.32 -19.98 9.91
C GLN A 446 -13.71 -20.63 8.58
N THR A 447 -14.98 -21.02 8.46
CA THR A 447 -15.61 -21.54 7.24
C THR A 447 -16.37 -20.48 6.45
N LEU A 448 -16.42 -19.24 6.95
CA LEU A 448 -16.84 -18.05 6.23
C LEU A 448 -16.09 -16.85 6.82
N LEU A 449 -15.71 -15.90 5.96
CA LEU A 449 -14.99 -14.70 6.34
C LEU A 449 -15.51 -13.49 5.57
N SER A 450 -15.61 -12.34 6.24
CA SER A 450 -15.97 -11.06 5.64
C SER A 450 -15.37 -9.91 6.45
N THR A 451 -14.96 -8.84 5.75
CA THR A 451 -14.46 -7.62 6.38
C THR A 451 -15.51 -6.53 6.38
N GLN A 452 -15.50 -5.69 7.42
CA GLN A 452 -16.23 -4.43 7.40
C GLN A 452 -15.67 -3.52 6.28
N PRO A 453 -16.51 -3.07 5.33
CA PRO A 453 -16.05 -2.21 4.24
C PRO A 453 -15.78 -0.78 4.74
N ALA A 454 -15.04 -0.02 3.93
CA ALA A 454 -14.67 1.37 4.16
C ALA A 454 -13.98 1.62 5.51
N THR A 455 -13.18 0.66 5.99
CA THR A 455 -12.38 0.77 7.23
C THR A 455 -10.89 0.91 6.99
N VAL A 456 -10.46 0.81 5.72
CA VAL A 456 -9.07 0.92 5.27
C VAL A 456 -9.01 1.78 4.01
N SER A 457 -7.94 2.57 3.89
CA SER A 457 -7.68 3.48 2.75
C SER A 457 -6.21 3.51 2.35
#